data_AF-A0A958KKS7-F1
#
_entry.id   AF-A0A958KKS7-F1
#
_cell.length_a   1.000
_cell.length_b   1.000
_cell.length_c   1.000
_cell.angle_alpha   90.00
_cell.angle_beta   90.00
_cell.angle_gamma   90.00
#
_symmetry.space_group_name_H-M   'P 1'
#
loop_
_entity.id
_entity.type
_entity.pdbx_description
1 polymer ?
#
loop_
_entity_poly.entity_id
_entity_poly.type
_entity_poly.pdbx_seq_one_letter_code
_entity_poly.pdbx_strand_id
1 'polypeptide(L)' 'ILLTDGYLANGAEPWKIPDVSELPKIEVSYRTDPEGFHPFLRDEKTLARPWAIPGTPGLLHRIGGLEKDYN' A
#
# COMPACT_ATOMS: atom_id res chain seq x y z
N ILE A 1 5.98 -5.28 8.07
CA ILE A 1 6.04 -6.42 9.01
C ILE A 1 5.87 -5.84 10.40
N LEU A 2 4.89 -6.29 11.18
CA LEU A 2 4.76 -5.94 12.60
C LEU A 2 5.52 -7.00 13.40
N LEU A 3 6.58 -6.59 14.10
CA LEU A 3 7.34 -7.47 14.98
C LEU A 3 6.90 -7.22 16.42
N THR A 4 6.48 -8.27 17.09
CA THR A 4 6.12 -8.29 18.51
C THR A 4 6.83 -9.47 19.17
N ASP A 5 6.73 -9.58 20.49
CA ASP A 5 7.39 -10.63 21.25
C ASP A 5 6.48 -11.19 22.35
N GLY A 6 6.93 -12.29 22.96
CA GLY A 6 6.18 -12.96 24.02
C GLY A 6 6.06 -12.13 25.30
N TYR A 7 6.95 -11.17 25.55
CA TYR A 7 6.85 -10.29 26.72
C TYR A 7 5.72 -9.28 26.53
N LEU A 8 5.68 -8.57 25.39
CA LEU A 8 4.60 -7.64 25.05
C LEU A 8 3.23 -8.33 24.92
N ALA A 9 3.20 -9.56 24.41
CA ALA A 9 1.95 -10.30 24.24
C ALA A 9 1.34 -10.81 25.56
N ASN A 10 2.16 -11.08 26.58
CA ASN A 10 1.71 -11.65 27.87
C ASN A 10 1.75 -10.63 29.02
N GLY A 11 2.37 -9.47 28.83
CA GLY A 11 2.37 -8.39 29.81
C GLY A 11 0.99 -7.76 29.95
N ALA A 12 0.66 -7.31 31.17
CA ALA A 12 -0.56 -6.56 31.44
C ALA A 12 -0.18 -5.23 32.09
N GLU A 13 -0.63 -4.14 31.49
CA GLU A 13 -0.48 -2.78 32.02
C GLU A 13 -1.80 -2.02 31.86
N PRO A 14 -2.15 -1.13 32.81
CA PRO A 14 -3.29 -0.26 32.65
C PRO A 14 -2.99 0.80 31.58
N TRP A 15 -3.73 0.78 30.48
CA TRP A 15 -3.61 1.76 29.40
C TRP A 15 -4.98 2.19 28.89
N LYS A 16 -5.09 3.44 28.44
CA LYS A 16 -6.33 3.98 27.85
C LYS A 16 -6.36 3.60 26.37
N ILE A 17 -7.34 2.77 25.99
CA ILE A 17 -7.57 2.41 24.59
C ILE A 17 -8.07 3.66 23.85
N PRO A 18 -7.45 4.05 22.73
CA PRO A 18 -7.92 5.18 21.93
C PRO A 18 -9.26 4.85 21.27
N ASP A 19 -10.06 5.88 20.96
CA ASP A 19 -11.24 5.70 20.13
C ASP A 19 -10.80 5.38 18.69
N VAL A 20 -11.30 4.27 18.15
CA VAL A 20 -10.97 3.80 16.80
C VAL A 20 -11.33 4.85 15.74
N SER A 21 -12.37 5.64 15.99
CA SER A 21 -12.82 6.70 15.07
C SER A 21 -11.87 7.90 15.00
N GLU A 22 -11.00 8.08 16.01
CA GLU A 22 -10.01 9.16 16.07
C GLU A 22 -8.68 8.78 15.37
N LEU A 23 -8.50 7.51 14.99
CA LEU A 23 -7.29 7.05 14.33
C LEU A 23 -7.15 7.68 12.94
N PRO A 24 -5.93 8.12 12.54
CA PRO A 24 -5.71 8.69 11.22
C PRO A 24 -5.97 7.64 10.13
N LYS A 25 -6.67 8.06 9.07
CA LYS A 25 -6.91 7.22 7.90
C LYS A 25 -5.63 7.04 7.10
N ILE A 26 -5.44 5.84 6.58
CA ILE A 26 -4.41 5.56 5.57
C ILE A 26 -5.07 5.78 4.21
N GLU A 27 -4.77 6.92 3.59
CA GLU A 27 -5.28 7.25 2.26
C GLU A 27 -4.51 6.48 1.18
N VAL A 28 -5.23 5.82 0.27
CA VAL A 28 -4.67 5.06 -0.85
C VAL A 28 -5.23 5.60 -2.16
N SER A 29 -4.34 6.04 -3.04
CA SER A 29 -4.71 6.55 -4.37
C SER A 29 -4.60 5.44 -5.41
N TYR A 30 -5.68 5.21 -6.15
CA TYR A 30 -5.71 4.25 -7.26
C TYR A 30 -5.63 4.98 -8.60
N ARG A 31 -4.84 4.44 -9.52
CA ARG A 31 -4.81 4.86 -10.92
C ARG A 31 -6.12 4.40 -11.58
N THR A 32 -6.79 5.32 -12.26
CA THR A 32 -8.01 5.08 -13.05
C THR A 32 -7.84 5.42 -14.52
N ASP A 33 -6.93 6.34 -14.83
CA ASP A 33 -6.63 6.79 -16.20
C ASP A 33 -5.64 5.84 -16.90
N PRO A 34 -6.01 5.24 -18.06
CA PRO A 34 -5.17 4.32 -18.80
C PRO A 34 -4.04 4.98 -19.59
N GLU A 35 -4.11 6.29 -19.83
CA GLU A 35 -3.07 7.00 -20.59
C GLU A 35 -1.71 6.83 -19.92
N GLY A 36 -0.73 6.37 -20.70
CA GLY A 36 0.64 6.16 -20.25
C GLY A 36 0.80 5.15 -19.10
N PHE A 37 -0.20 4.31 -18.82
CA PHE A 37 -0.13 3.41 -17.67
C PHE A 37 0.93 2.32 -17.86
N HIS A 38 1.83 2.23 -16.88
CA HIS A 38 2.68 1.07 -16.69
C HIS A 38 2.85 0.78 -15.20
N PRO A 39 2.71 -0.49 -14.75
CA PRO A 39 2.64 -0.82 -13.32
C PRO A 39 3.97 -0.64 -12.58
N PHE A 40 5.07 -0.43 -13.31
CA PHE A 40 6.40 -0.23 -12.76
C PHE A 40 6.81 1.25 -12.69
N LEU A 41 5.99 2.19 -13.19
CA LEU A 41 6.22 3.63 -13.03
C LEU A 41 6.40 3.99 -11.56
N ARG A 42 7.20 5.02 -11.31
CA ARG A 42 7.51 5.51 -9.97
C ARG A 42 7.17 7.00 -9.90
N ASP A 43 6.40 7.37 -8.88
CA ASP A 43 6.23 8.77 -8.51
C ASP A 43 7.58 9.35 -8.11
N GLU A 44 7.96 10.51 -8.66
CA GLU A 44 9.31 11.07 -8.47
C GLU A 44 9.61 11.43 -7.01
N LYS A 45 8.59 11.77 -6.22
CA LYS A 45 8.74 12.23 -4.84
C LYS A 45 8.70 11.08 -3.84
N THR A 46 7.77 10.16 -4.03
CA THR A 46 7.45 9.09 -3.08
C THR A 46 8.02 7.74 -3.50
N LEU A 47 8.43 7.60 -4.77
CA LEU A 47 8.82 6.35 -5.40
C LEU A 47 7.73 5.28 -5.33
N ALA A 48 6.48 5.68 -5.08
CA ALA A 48 5.34 4.77 -5.08
C ALA A 48 5.03 4.33 -6.52
N ARG A 49 4.54 3.10 -6.66
CA ARG A 49 3.99 2.61 -7.93
C ARG A 49 2.51 2.98 -8.02
N PRO A 50 1.98 3.27 -9.21
CA PRO A 50 0.54 3.44 -9.39
C PRO A 50 -0.15 2.09 -9.18
N TRP A 51 -1.17 2.06 -8.31
CA TRP A 51 -1.99 0.87 -8.09
C TRP A 51 -3.27 0.97 -8.91
N ALA A 52 -3.53 -0.04 -9.75
CA ALA A 52 -4.80 -0.16 -10.44
C ALA A 52 -5.65 -1.24 -9.78
N ILE A 53 -6.94 -0.96 -9.60
CA ILE A 53 -7.90 -1.96 -9.09
C ILE A 53 -8.08 -3.05 -10.16
N PRO A 54 -8.05 -4.35 -9.80
CA PRO A 54 -8.35 -5.42 -10.75
C PRO A 54 -9.71 -5.22 -11.41
N GLY A 55 -9.75 -5.32 -12.74
CA GLY A 55 -10.97 -5.09 -13.52
C GLY A 55 -11.15 -3.66 -14.03
N THR A 56 -10.27 -2.71 -13.68
CA THR A 56 -10.31 -1.37 -14.28
C THR A 56 -9.97 -1.44 -15.77
N PRO A 57 -10.88 -1.02 -16.67
CA PRO A 57 -10.63 -1.05 -18.12
C PRO A 57 -9.39 -0.24 -18.50
N GLY A 58 -8.58 -0.78 -19.41
CA GLY A 58 -7.35 -0.12 -19.89
C GLY A 58 -6.14 -0.19 -18.94
N LEU A 59 -6.28 -0.79 -17.74
CA LEU A 59 -5.20 -0.95 -16.77
C LEU A 59 -4.78 -2.43 -16.56
N LEU A 60 -5.03 -3.28 -17.54
CA LEU A 60 -4.64 -4.70 -17.49
C LEU A 60 -3.11 -4.81 -17.41
N HIS A 61 -2.60 -5.47 -16.37
CA HIS A 61 -1.17 -5.68 -16.21
C HIS A 61 -0.88 -6.96 -15.41
N ARG A 62 0.39 -7.38 -15.43
CA ARG A 62 0.88 -8.52 -14.63
C ARG A 62 2.03 -8.07 -13.75
N ILE A 63 1.90 -8.31 -12.45
CA ILE A 63 2.98 -8.15 -11.49
C ILE A 63 3.71 -9.50 -11.34
N GLY A 64 5.04 -9.46 -11.25
CA GLY A 64 5.89 -10.64 -11.04
C GLY A 64 7.20 -10.27 -10.36
N GLY A 65 7.93 -11.26 -9.86
CA GLY A 65 9.19 -11.08 -9.13
C GLY A 65 10.44 -11.06 -10.00
N LEU A 66 10.31 -11.20 -11.32
CA LEU A 66 11.42 -10.97 -12.25
C LEU A 66 11.66 -9.46 -12.39
N GLU A 67 12.91 -9.10 -12.64
CA GLU A 67 13.29 -7.71 -12.91
C GLU A 67 12.45 -7.11 -14.05
N LYS A 68 12.04 -5.85 -13.87
CA LYS A 68 11.23 -5.10 -14.83
C LYS A 68 11.67 -3.65 -14.87
N ASP A 69 11.93 -3.17 -16.08
CA ASP A 69 12.14 -1.76 -16.38
C ASP A 69 10.89 -1.19 -17.07
N TYR A 70 10.72 0.13 -17.02
CA TYR A 70 9.64 0.88 -17.68
C TYR A 70 10.15 1.95 -18.66
N ASN A 71 11.47 2.04 -18.84
CA ASN A 71 12.12 2.85 -19.86
C ASN A 71 12.16 2.15 -21.22
#